data_AF-A0A967VM97-F1
#
_entry.id   AF-A0A967VM97-F1
#
_cell.length_a   1.000
_cell.length_b   1.000
_cell.length_c   1.000
_cell.angle_alpha   90.00
_cell.angle_beta   90.00
_cell.angle_gamma   90.00
#
_symmetry.space_group_name_H-M   'P 1'
#
loop_
_entity.id
_entity.type
_entity.pdbx_description
1 polymer ?
#
loop_
_entity_poly.entity_id
_entity_poly.type
_entity_poly.pdbx_seq_one_letter_code
_entity_poly.pdbx_strand_id
1 'polypeptide(L)' 'MAYLTRRVTFAAGHRYWRDDWSDDRNRRVFGACANPHGHGHNYALE' A
#
# COMPACT_ATOMS: atom_id res chain seq x y z
N MET A 1 25.37 -18.84 14.83
CA MET A 1 24.87 -18.64 13.46
C MET A 1 24.91 -17.16 13.15
N ALA A 2 25.31 -16.76 11.94
CA ALA A 2 25.33 -15.37 11.52
C ALA A 2 24.34 -15.17 10.36
N TYR A 3 23.63 -14.05 10.36
CA TYR A 3 22.70 -13.65 9.31
C TYR A 3 23.23 -12.40 8.61
N LEU A 4 23.03 -12.33 7.30
CA LEU A 4 23.34 -11.17 6.47
C LEU A 4 22.05 -10.70 5.81
N THR A 5 21.74 -9.41 5.96
CA THR A 5 20.53 -8.76 5.45
C THR A 5 20.92 -7.59 4.56
N ARG A 6 20.17 -7.36 3.48
CA ARG A 6 20.39 -6.22 2.57
C ARG A 6 19.13 -5.35 2.53
N ARG A 7 19.30 -4.10 2.92
CA ARG A 7 18.26 -3.07 2.76
C ARG A 7 18.27 -2.48 1.35
N VAL A 8 17.08 -2.35 0.74
CA VAL A 8 16.85 -1.60 -0.51
C VAL A 8 15.63 -0.70 -0.38
N THR A 9 15.56 0.37 -1.16
CA THR A 9 14.37 1.24 -1.24
C THR A 9 13.85 1.31 -2.67
N PHE A 10 12.53 1.48 -2.82
CA PHE A 10 11.88 1.71 -4.11
C PHE A 10 10.62 2.56 -3.97
N ALA A 11 10.30 3.34 -4.99
CA ALA A 11 9.09 4.16 -5.04
C ALA A 11 7.98 3.42 -5.80
N ALA A 12 6.76 3.40 -5.27
CA ALA A 12 5.60 2.82 -5.93
C ALA A 12 4.28 3.51 -5.55
N GLY A 13 3.35 3.57 -6.51
CA GLY A 13 1.98 4.03 -6.32
C GLY A 13 0.99 2.86 -6.20
N HIS A 14 -0.06 3.03 -5.40
CA HIS A 14 -1.10 2.02 -5.19
C HIS A 14 -2.42 2.63 -4.68
N ARG A 15 -3.46 1.78 -4.59
CA ARG A 15 -4.76 2.10 -4.01
C ARG A 15 -5.24 0.89 -3.21
N TYR A 16 -5.76 1.13 -2.01
CA TYR A 16 -6.39 0.06 -1.23
C TYR A 16 -7.83 -0.09 -1.71
N TRP A 17 -8.14 -1.24 -2.27
CA TRP A 17 -9.41 -1.51 -2.90
C TRP A 17 -9.72 -3.01 -2.88
N ARG A 18 -10.99 -3.34 -2.68
CA ARG A 18 -11.51 -4.69 -2.82
C ARG A 18 -12.70 -4.68 -3.78
N ASP A 19 -12.61 -5.48 -4.85
CA ASP A 19 -13.57 -5.46 -5.96
C ASP A 19 -14.94 -6.04 -5.61
N ASP A 20 -15.01 -6.90 -4.58
CA ASP A 20 -16.26 -7.46 -4.06
C ASP A 20 -16.96 -6.54 -3.04
N TRP A 21 -16.44 -5.33 -2.80
CA TRP A 21 -17.00 -4.37 -1.87
C TRP A 21 -17.62 -3.17 -2.59
N SER A 22 -18.67 -2.60 -1.99
CA SER A 22 -19.17 -1.29 -2.42
C SER A 22 -18.13 -0.19 -2.17
N ASP A 23 -18.21 0.86 -2.98
CA ASP A 23 -17.40 2.08 -2.81
C ASP A 23 -17.43 2.62 -1.37
N ASP A 24 -18.61 2.69 -0.77
CA ASP A 24 -18.77 3.21 0.60
C ASP A 24 -18.08 2.31 1.63
N ARG A 25 -18.11 0.99 1.42
CA ARG A 25 -17.38 0.06 2.29
C ARG A 25 -15.87 0.25 2.12
N ASN A 26 -15.38 0.36 0.89
CA ASN A 26 -13.97 0.62 0.61
C ASN A 26 -13.51 1.94 1.26
N ARG A 27 -14.28 3.02 1.10
CA ARG A 27 -13.99 4.33 1.72
C ARG A 27 -14.03 4.28 3.25
N ARG A 28 -15.00 3.58 3.84
CA ARG A 28 -15.10 3.45 5.30
C ARG A 28 -13.95 2.64 5.90
N VAL A 29 -13.54 1.56 5.24
CA VAL A 29 -12.49 0.66 5.75
C VAL A 29 -11.08 1.21 5.50
N PHE A 30 -10.82 1.70 4.28
CA PHE A 30 -9.47 2.13 3.89
C PHE A 30 -9.26 3.66 3.96
N GLY A 31 -10.31 4.44 4.17
CA GLY A 31 -10.23 5.91 4.33
C GLY A 31 -9.53 6.57 3.14
N ALA A 32 -8.56 7.44 3.43
CA ALA A 32 -7.76 8.12 2.42
C ALA A 32 -6.99 7.17 1.48
N CYS A 33 -6.69 5.94 1.91
CA CYS A 33 -5.98 4.96 1.09
C CYS A 33 -6.85 4.39 -0.05
N ALA A 34 -8.19 4.55 0.02
CA ALA A 34 -9.12 4.19 -1.07
C ALA A 34 -9.34 5.32 -2.10
N ASN A 35 -8.55 6.40 -2.06
CA ASN A 35 -8.60 7.49 -3.03
C ASN A 35 -8.66 6.94 -4.47
N PRO A 36 -9.63 7.34 -5.32
CA PRO A 36 -9.74 6.91 -6.72
C PRO A 36 -8.47 7.12 -7.54
N HIS A 37 -7.65 8.11 -7.20
CA HIS A 37 -6.39 8.42 -7.86
C HIS A 37 -5.17 7.74 -7.20
N GLY A 38 -5.40 6.93 -6.17
CA GLY A 38 -4.35 6.25 -5.42
C GLY A 38 -3.50 7.19 -4.56
N HIS A 39 -2.38 6.67 -4.09
CA HIS A 39 -1.32 7.37 -3.37
C HIS A 39 0.00 6.60 -3.56
N GLY A 40 1.12 7.10 -3.04
CA GLY A 40 2.42 6.44 -3.22
C GLY A 40 3.30 6.48 -1.98
N HIS A 41 4.32 5.63 -1.99
CA HIS A 41 5.29 5.48 -0.91
C HIS A 41 6.70 5.23 -1.46
N ASN A 42 7.68 5.56 -0.64
CA ASN A 42 9.06 5.09 -0.79
C ASN A 42 9.26 3.93 0.18
N TYR A 43 9.07 2.71 -0.30
CA TYR A 43 9.18 1.49 0.50
C TYR A 43 10.63 1.19 0.86
N ALA A 44 10.84 0.58 2.02
CA ALA A 44 12.09 -0.04 2.43
C ALA A 44 11.88 -1.55 2.57
N LEU A 45 12.76 -2.34 1.96
CA LEU A 45 12.78 -3.80 2.02
C LEU A 45 14.10 -4.23 2.66
N GLU A 46 14.05 -5.13 3.63
CA GLU A 46 15.21 -5.69 4.34
C GLU A 46 15.20 -7.22 4.26
#